data_AF-A0A4R9JYL0-F1
#
_entry.id   AF-A0A4R9JYL0-F1
#
_cell.length_a   1.000
_cell.length_b   1.000
_cell.length_c   1.000
_cell.angle_alpha   90.00
_cell.angle_beta   90.00
_cell.angle_gamma   90.00
#
_symmetry.space_group_name_H-M   'P 1'
#
loop_
_entity.id
_entity.type
_entity.pdbx_description
1 polymer ?
#
loop_
_entity_poly.entity_id
_entity_poly.type
_entity_poly.pdbx_seq_one_letter_code
_entity_poly.pdbx_strand_id
1 'polypeptide(L)' 'MISLSFILAILFLLLGSILIGYGYVTEGDPMYAKSLGWNLNLIWGAVVFGVGILFGLGNWFSNQFPSKEKL' A
#
# COMPACT_ATOMS: atom_id res chain seq x y z
N MET A 1 21.47 -4.44 -6.30
CA MET A 1 21.13 -3.52 -5.18
C MET A 1 19.63 -3.51 -5.04
N ILE A 2 19.09 -3.55 -3.83
CA ILE A 2 17.63 -3.46 -3.63
C ILE A 2 17.22 -2.02 -3.93
N SER A 3 16.21 -1.83 -4.80
CA SER A 3 15.71 -0.50 -5.14
C SER A 3 14.84 0.06 -4.00
N LEU A 4 14.86 1.38 -3.83
CA LEU A 4 13.97 2.06 -2.89
C LEU A 4 12.50 1.78 -3.21
N SER A 5 12.15 1.73 -4.49
CA SER A 5 10.78 1.43 -4.94
C SER A 5 10.31 0.04 -4.52
N PHE A 6 11.19 -0.97 -4.55
CA PHE A 6 10.86 -2.31 -4.09
C PHE A 6 10.67 -2.37 -2.57
N ILE A 7 11.52 -1.69 -1.80
CA ILE A 7 11.37 -1.60 -0.34
C ILE A 7 10.04 -0.93 0.02
N LEU A 8 9.73 0.20 -0.61
CA LEU A 8 8.49 0.93 -0.37
C LEU A 8 7.25 0.12 -0.78
N ALA A 9 7.32 -0.63 -1.89
CA ALA A 9 6.25 -1.53 -2.30
C ALA A 9 5.90 -2.54 -1.20
N ILE A 10 6.91 -3.23 -0.65
CA ILE A 10 6.71 -4.22 0.42
C ILE A 10 6.15 -3.58 1.68
N LEU A 11 6.71 -2.45 2.11
CA LEU A 11 6.27 -1.78 3.34
C LEU A 11 4.82 -1.31 3.25
N PHE A 12 4.41 -0.73 2.12
CA PHE A 12 3.03 -0.30 1.92
C PHE A 12 2.07 -1.46 1.73
N LEU A 13 2.46 -2.53 1.03
CA LEU A 13 1.62 -3.73 0.93
C LEU A 13 1.40 -4.38 2.30
N LEU A 14 2.44 -4.48 3.12
CA LEU A 14 2.34 -5.04 4.48
C LEU A 14 1.44 -4.18 5.37
N LEU A 15 1.72 -2.87 5.47
CA LEU A 15 0.93 -1.97 6.30
C LEU A 15 -0.52 -1.91 5.83
N GLY A 16 -0.75 -1.79 4.51
CA GLY A 16 -2.07 -1.82 3.92
C GLY A 16 -2.83 -3.10 4.23
N SER A 17 -2.17 -4.26 4.14
CA SER A 17 -2.77 -5.57 4.48
C SER A 17 -3.17 -5.65 5.95
N ILE A 18 -2.32 -5.15 6.86
CA ILE A 18 -2.63 -5.12 8.30
C ILE A 18 -3.84 -4.24 8.57
N LEU A 19 -3.90 -3.05 7.97
CA LEU A 19 -5.02 -2.12 8.14
C LEU A 19 -6.32 -2.66 7.54
N ILE A 20 -6.27 -3.27 6.35
CA ILE A 20 -7.44 -3.93 5.74
C ILE A 20 -7.92 -5.08 6.63
N GLY A 21 -7.01 -5.96 7.07
CA GLY A 21 -7.35 -7.09 7.93
C GLY A 21 -7.95 -6.65 9.26
N TYR A 22 -7.33 -5.68 9.93
CA TYR A 22 -7.84 -5.12 11.17
C TYR A 22 -9.17 -4.39 10.98
N GLY A 23 -9.30 -3.61 9.89
CA GLY A 23 -10.53 -2.93 9.52
C GLY A 23 -11.66 -3.93 9.31
N TYR A 24 -11.41 -5.04 8.61
CA TYR A 24 -12.40 -6.09 8.38
C TYR A 24 -12.85 -6.76 9.69
N VAL A 25 -11.93 -7.02 10.62
CA VAL A 25 -12.24 -7.60 11.94
C VAL A 25 -13.04 -6.64 12.82
N THR A 26 -12.82 -5.34 12.67
CA THR A 26 -13.44 -4.30 13.51
C THR A 26 -14.61 -3.57 12.83
N GLU A 27 -15.14 -4.09 11.72
CA GLU A 27 -16.27 -3.47 11.01
C GLU A 27 -17.46 -3.21 11.96
N GLY A 28 -17.95 -1.97 11.99
CA GLY A 28 -19.04 -1.56 12.89
C GLY A 28 -18.63 -1.31 14.35
N ASP A 29 -17.34 -1.37 14.70
CA ASP A 29 -16.86 -1.08 16.04
C ASP A 29 -17.15 0.37 16.46
N PRO A 30 -17.56 0.62 17.73
CA PRO A 30 -17.80 1.96 18.27
C PRO A 30 -16.65 2.96 18.09
N MET A 31 -15.40 2.52 17.89
CA MET A 31 -14.26 3.40 17.62
C MET A 31 -14.51 4.31 16.41
N TYR A 32 -15.26 3.83 15.40
CA TYR A 32 -15.56 4.58 14.18
C TYR A 32 -16.62 5.67 14.38
N ALA A 33 -17.21 5.81 15.57
CA ALA A 33 -18.12 6.93 15.86
C ALA A 33 -17.43 8.30 15.68
N LYS A 34 -16.12 8.37 15.93
CA LYS A 34 -15.31 9.59 15.70
C LYS A 34 -15.09 9.89 14.22
N SER A 35 -15.26 8.89 13.35
CA SER A 35 -15.19 8.99 11.89
C SER A 35 -16.56 8.86 11.22
N LEU A 36 -17.65 9.27 11.91
CA LEU A 36 -19.01 9.23 11.38
C LEU A 36 -19.48 7.82 10.97
N GLY A 37 -18.94 6.78 11.61
CA GLY A 37 -19.21 5.37 11.29
C GLY A 37 -18.38 4.82 10.14
N TRP A 38 -17.50 5.62 9.53
CA TRP A 38 -16.64 5.14 8.45
C TRP A 38 -15.47 4.32 8.99
N ASN A 39 -15.27 3.12 8.44
CA ASN A 39 -14.14 2.26 8.76
C ASN A 39 -12.84 2.82 8.15
N LEU A 40 -12.18 3.70 8.90
CA LEU A 40 -10.94 4.34 8.43
C LEU A 40 -9.81 3.35 8.18
N ASN A 41 -9.76 2.23 8.91
CA ASN A 41 -8.73 1.21 8.70
C ASN A 41 -8.89 0.54 7.34
N LEU A 42 -10.13 0.23 6.94
CA LEU A 42 -10.40 -0.38 5.65
C LEU A 42 -10.18 0.60 4.49
N ILE A 43 -10.63 1.86 4.64
CA ILE A 43 -10.48 2.90 3.61
C ILE A 43 -9.00 3.25 3.39
N TRP A 44 -8.29 3.64 4.45
CA TRP A 44 -6.89 4.02 4.33
C TRP A 44 -5.98 2.81 4.09
N GLY A 45 -6.33 1.64 4.63
CA GLY A 45 -5.65 0.39 4.31
C GLY A 45 -5.70 0.09 2.82
N ALA A 46 -6.86 0.24 2.17
CA ALA A 46 -7.00 0.08 0.72
C ALA A 46 -6.15 1.10 -0.07
N VAL A 47 -6.13 2.37 0.35
CA VAL A 47 -5.30 3.40 -0.28
C VAL A 47 -3.81 3.05 -0.17
N VAL A 48 -3.32 2.74 1.03
CA VAL A 48 -1.92 2.39 1.28
C VAL A 48 -1.52 1.13 0.51
N PHE A 49 -2.38 0.11 0.50
CA PHE A 49 -2.15 -1.10 -0.27
C PHE A 49 -2.05 -0.82 -1.78
N GLY A 50 -2.98 0.00 -2.31
CA GLY A 50 -2.96 0.45 -3.70
C GLY A 50 -1.67 1.18 -4.08
N VAL A 51 -1.17 2.07 -3.21
CA VAL A 51 0.13 2.73 -3.41
C VAL A 51 1.27 1.70 -3.44
N GLY A 52 1.26 0.69 -2.55
CA GLY A 52 2.22 -0.41 -2.58
C GLY A 52 2.25 -1.15 -3.91
N ILE A 53 1.09 -1.44 -4.51
CA ILE A 53 0.99 -2.04 -5.86
C ILE A 53 1.62 -1.10 -6.90
N LEU A 54 1.33 0.20 -6.87
CA LEU A 54 1.90 1.15 -7.84
C LEU A 54 3.43 1.20 -7.77
N PHE A 55 4.03 1.17 -6.57
CA PHE A 55 5.47 1.09 -6.40
C PHE A 55 6.05 -0.23 -6.92
N GLY A 56 5.35 -1.35 -6.69
CA GLY A 56 5.74 -2.67 -7.21
C GLY A 56 5.72 -2.72 -8.73
N LEU A 57 4.65 -2.19 -9.35
CA LEU A 57 4.53 -2.08 -10.80
C LEU A 57 5.59 -1.16 -11.37
N GLY A 58 5.80 0.03 -10.79
CA GLY A 58 6.84 0.95 -11.23
C GLY A 58 8.24 0.33 -11.17
N ASN A 59 8.55 -0.42 -10.11
CA ASN A 59 9.79 -1.17 -10.02
C ASN A 59 9.90 -2.26 -11.11
N TRP A 60 8.82 -3.00 -11.36
CA TRP A 60 8.79 -4.01 -12.42
C TRP A 60 9.02 -3.40 -13.80
N PHE A 61 8.33 -2.31 -14.14
CA PHE A 61 8.51 -1.59 -15.40
C PHE A 61 9.92 -1.02 -15.56
N SER A 62 10.51 -0.46 -14.49
CA SER A 62 11.87 0.08 -14.52
C SER A 62 12.93 -1.00 -14.82
N ASN A 63 12.70 -2.24 -14.39
CA ASN A 63 13.62 -3.34 -14.66
C ASN A 63 13.45 -3.91 -16.07
N GLN A 64 12.28 -3.73 -16.69
CA GLN A 64 12.00 -4.20 -18.05
C GLN A 64 12.67 -3.32 -19.13
N PHE A 65 12.88 -2.04 -18.84
CA PHE A 65 13.52 -1.08 -19.74
C PHE A 65 14.77 -0.49 -19.09
N PRO A 66 15.90 -1.21 -19.07
CA PRO A 66 17.16 -0.63 -18.64
C PRO A 66 17.47 0.57 -19.54
N SER A 67 17.47 1.77 -18.95
CA SER A 67 17.80 2.99 -19.67
C SER A 67 19.19 2.80 -20.27
N LYS A 68 19.31 2.88 -21.59
CA LYS A 68 20.61 2.81 -22.26
C LYS A 68 21.44 3.96 -21.71
N GLU A 69 22.45 3.62 -20.92
CA GLU A 69 23.38 4.58 -20.35
C GLU A 69 23.89 5.48 -21.49
N LYS A 70 23.78 6.79 -21.28
CA LYS A 70 24.22 7.79 -22.26
C LYS A 70 25.71 7.58 -22.51
N LEU A 71 26.03 7.18 -23.75
CA LEU A 71 27.37 7.20 -24.36
C LEU A 71 28.04 8.56 -24.16
#